data_AF-A0A916Z7F4-F1
#
_entry.id   AF-A0A916Z7F4-F1
#
_cell.length_a   1.000
_cell.length_b   1.000
_cell.length_c   1.000
_cell.angle_alpha   90.00
_cell.angle_beta   90.00
_cell.angle_gamma   90.00
#
_symmetry.space_group_name_H-M   'P 1'
#
loop_
_entity.id
_entity.type
_entity.pdbx_description
1 polymer ?
#
loop_
_entity_poly.entity_id
_entity_poly.type
_entity_poly.pdbx_seq_one_letter_code
_entity_poly.pdbx_strand_id
1 'polypeptide(L)'
;MSEYAHSLKETLTSLIREMAAAPASFVKNPEKDFTRKKKLPFETVMQLLISMGGNSLYKELLESQGYDVNTATTSAFVQQRNKILPSAVEFLFHAFTQSYTAIKDYRGYRLLAVDGSDLHIATDPAHTRRWTPAQC
;
A
#
# COMPACT_ATOMS: atom_id res chain seq x y z
N MET A 1 -7.62 17.24 3.49
CA MET A 1 -7.55 15.77 3.50
C MET A 1 -8.15 15.28 4.81
N SER A 2 -9.02 14.27 4.80
CA SER A 2 -9.75 13.83 6.01
C SER A 2 -8.80 13.22 7.04
N GLU A 3 -9.05 13.47 8.34
CA GLU A 3 -8.30 12.86 9.46
C GLU A 3 -8.27 11.33 9.35
N TYR A 4 -9.36 10.74 8.87
CA TYR A 4 -9.48 9.31 8.61
C TYR A 4 -8.49 8.82 7.53
N ALA A 5 -8.36 9.51 6.39
CA ALA A 5 -7.40 9.10 5.36
C ALA A 5 -5.95 9.20 5.86
N HIS A 6 -5.66 10.17 6.72
CA HIS A 6 -4.35 10.28 7.33
C HIS A 6 -4.08 9.12 8.30
N SER A 7 -5.04 8.76 9.15
CA SER A 7 -4.89 7.63 10.07
C SER A 7 -4.75 6.27 9.35
N LEU A 8 -5.44 6.09 8.21
CA LEU A 8 -5.24 4.93 7.31
C LEU A 8 -3.79 4.85 6.84
N LYS A 9 -3.26 5.96 6.32
CA LYS A 9 -1.89 6.03 5.81
C LYS A 9 -0.86 5.78 6.90
N GLU A 10 -1.05 6.35 8.09
CA GLU A 10 -0.16 6.15 9.23
C GLU A 10 -0.15 4.68 9.68
N THR A 11 -1.33 4.05 9.73
CA THR A 11 -1.44 2.62 10.11
C THR A 11 -0.73 1.71 9.11
N LEU A 12 -0.93 1.93 7.81
CA LEU A 12 -0.20 1.19 6.77
C LEU A 12 1.31 1.40 6.91
N THR A 13 1.74 2.64 7.13
CA THR A 13 3.16 2.99 7.26
C THR A 13 3.79 2.37 8.52
N SER A 14 3.06 2.34 9.65
CA SER A 14 3.49 1.67 10.89
C SER A 14 3.69 0.18 10.68
N LEU A 15 2.72 -0.50 10.04
CA LEU A 15 2.82 -1.93 9.75
C LEU A 15 4.04 -2.26 8.88
N ILE A 16 4.32 -1.45 7.86
CA ILE A 16 5.53 -1.64 7.04
C ILE A 16 6.81 -1.46 7.88
N ARG A 17 6.85 -0.48 8.79
CA ARG A 17 7.99 -0.26 9.70
C ARG A 17 8.18 -1.43 10.67
N GLU A 18 7.10 -1.98 11.21
CA GLU A 18 7.13 -3.17 12.07
C GLU A 18 7.69 -4.38 11.31
N MET A 19 7.22 -4.61 10.08
CA MET A 19 7.77 -5.66 9.21
C MET A 19 9.26 -5.42 8.89
N ALA A 20 9.67 -4.17 8.68
CA ALA A 20 11.06 -3.80 8.41
C ALA A 20 11.98 -3.99 9.62
N ALA A 21 11.46 -3.90 10.85
CA ALA A 21 12.22 -4.15 12.08
C ALA A 21 12.57 -5.64 12.26
N ALA A 22 11.73 -6.56 11.74
CA ALA A 22 11.96 -8.00 11.77
C ALA A 22 11.67 -8.66 10.40
N PRO A 23 12.50 -8.42 9.37
CA PRO A 23 12.21 -8.84 8.00
C PRO A 23 12.38 -10.34 7.75
N ALA A 24 12.94 -11.09 8.71
CA ALA A 24 13.31 -12.50 8.56
C ALA A 24 12.18 -13.39 8.02
N SER A 25 10.94 -13.17 8.47
CA SER A 25 9.76 -13.93 8.03
C SER A 25 9.26 -13.57 6.62
N PHE A 26 9.79 -12.51 6.03
CA PHE A 26 9.28 -11.87 4.81
C PHE A 26 10.27 -11.91 3.64
N VAL A 27 11.43 -12.54 3.84
CA VAL A 27 12.54 -12.53 2.86
C VAL A 27 13.03 -13.95 2.57
N LYS A 28 13.59 -14.14 1.38
CA LYS A 28 14.07 -15.46 0.91
C LYS A 28 15.27 -15.98 1.71
N ASN A 29 16.22 -15.11 2.08
CA ASN A 29 17.41 -15.48 2.85
C ASN A 29 17.51 -14.62 4.12
N PRO A 30 16.90 -15.04 5.24
CA PRO A 30 16.80 -14.23 6.46
C PRO A 30 18.16 -13.76 7.02
N GLU A 31 19.21 -14.55 6.85
CA GLU A 31 20.55 -14.22 7.37
C GLU A 31 21.30 -13.18 6.52
N LYS A 32 20.87 -12.94 5.27
CA LYS A 32 21.63 -12.12 4.29
C LYS A 32 20.82 -10.96 3.72
N ASP A 33 19.54 -11.18 3.47
CA ASP A 33 18.69 -10.19 2.81
C ASP A 33 18.24 -9.13 3.81
N PHE A 34 18.43 -7.86 3.43
CA PHE A 34 18.09 -6.67 4.22
C PHE A 34 18.74 -6.53 5.61
N THR A 35 19.73 -7.35 5.95
CA THR A 35 20.47 -7.24 7.23
C THR A 35 21.45 -6.07 7.29
N ARG A 36 21.92 -5.58 6.13
CA ARG A 36 22.80 -4.41 6.01
C ARG A 36 22.04 -3.18 5.51
N LYS A 37 22.39 -2.00 6.03
CA LYS A 37 21.91 -0.71 5.52
C LYS A 37 22.26 -0.56 4.03
N LYS A 38 21.25 -0.42 3.20
CA LYS A 38 21.35 -0.21 1.74
C LYS A 38 20.50 1.00 1.35
N LYS A 39 20.76 1.50 0.14
CA LYS A 39 19.99 2.58 -0.50
C LYS A 39 18.50 2.27 -0.66
N LEU A 40 18.18 0.99 -0.83
CA LEU A 40 16.81 0.46 -0.89
C LEU A 40 16.62 -0.52 0.27
N PRO A 41 16.34 -0.03 1.49
CA PRO A 41 15.99 -0.89 2.62
C PRO A 41 14.62 -1.53 2.40
N PHE A 42 14.30 -2.54 3.23
CA PHE A 42 13.04 -3.29 3.13
C PHE A 42 11.81 -2.37 3.12
N GLU A 43 11.76 -1.43 4.07
CA GLU A 43 10.68 -0.43 4.19
C GLU A 43 10.46 0.33 2.88
N THR A 44 11.52 0.89 2.28
CA THR A 44 11.42 1.66 1.03
C THR A 44 10.93 0.80 -0.13
N VAL A 45 11.40 -0.45 -0.23
CA VAL A 45 10.95 -1.35 -1.30
C VAL A 45 9.47 -1.69 -1.12
N MET A 46 9.02 -1.97 0.11
CA MET A 46 7.61 -2.24 0.41
C MET A 46 6.72 -1.02 0.15
N GLN A 47 7.12 0.19 0.58
CA GLN A 47 6.39 1.42 0.30
C GLN A 47 6.23 1.65 -1.20
N LEU A 48 7.31 1.51 -1.96
CA LEU A 48 7.30 1.63 -3.42
C LEU A 48 6.39 0.61 -4.09
N LEU A 49 6.39 -0.64 -3.63
CA LEU A 49 5.51 -1.68 -4.18
C LEU A 49 4.02 -1.35 -4.03
N ILE A 50 3.65 -0.64 -2.97
CA ILE A 50 2.25 -0.26 -2.70
C ILE A 50 1.88 1.08 -3.35
N SER A 51 2.84 2.00 -3.51
CA SER A 51 2.57 3.36 -3.98
C SER A 51 2.71 3.58 -5.49
N MET A 52 3.34 2.66 -6.23
CA MET A 52 3.59 2.82 -7.66
C MET A 52 2.29 2.94 -8.46
N GLY A 53 2.17 4.01 -9.25
CA GLY A 53 0.93 4.44 -9.91
C GLY A 53 0.78 4.02 -11.38
N GLY A 54 1.63 3.11 -11.88
CA GLY A 54 1.57 2.61 -13.25
C GLY A 54 2.43 3.36 -14.27
N ASN A 55 3.29 4.29 -13.85
CA ASN A 55 4.31 4.85 -14.73
C ASN A 55 5.45 3.86 -14.98
N SER A 56 6.46 4.27 -15.76
CA SER A 56 7.71 3.53 -15.86
C SER A 56 8.40 3.44 -14.50
N LEU A 57 8.99 2.28 -14.21
CA LEU A 57 9.69 2.04 -12.95
C LEU A 57 10.77 3.10 -12.65
N TYR A 58 11.45 3.58 -13.69
CA TYR A 58 12.44 4.64 -13.56
C TYR A 58 11.83 5.94 -13.04
N LYS A 59 10.69 6.36 -13.62
CA LYS A 59 10.01 7.59 -13.22
C LYS A 59 9.50 7.51 -11.78
N GLU A 60 8.88 6.39 -11.42
CA GLU A 60 8.40 6.14 -10.05
C GLU A 60 9.53 6.20 -9.02
N LEU A 61 10.68 5.56 -9.32
CA LEU A 61 11.85 5.60 -8.43
C LEU A 61 12.41 7.02 -8.30
N LEU A 62 12.52 7.75 -9.41
CA LEU A 62 13.02 9.12 -9.43
C LEU A 62 12.13 10.06 -8.60
N GLU A 63 10.81 9.96 -8.75
CA GLU A 63 9.83 10.71 -7.97
C GLU A 63 9.92 10.37 -6.47
N SER A 64 9.99 9.09 -6.13
CA SER A 64 10.06 8.64 -4.73
C SER A 64 11.33 9.09 -3.98
N GLN A 65 12.41 9.36 -4.73
CA GLN A 65 13.70 9.78 -4.17
C GLN A 65 13.99 11.27 -4.38
N GLY A 66 12.97 12.05 -4.76
CA GLY A 66 13.09 13.52 -4.88
C GLY A 66 14.01 13.97 -6.01
N TYR A 67 14.09 13.20 -7.10
CA TYR A 67 14.93 13.49 -8.26
C TYR A 67 16.43 13.59 -7.93
N ASP A 68 16.90 12.90 -6.88
CA ASP A 68 18.31 12.89 -6.49
C ASP A 68 19.17 12.28 -7.61
N VAL A 69 20.34 12.87 -7.87
CA VAL A 69 21.31 12.36 -8.87
C VAL A 69 21.76 10.94 -8.52
N ASN A 70 21.82 10.64 -7.24
CA ASN A 70 22.00 9.31 -6.69
C ASN A 70 20.63 8.65 -6.48
N THR A 71 19.74 8.64 -7.46
CA THR A 71 18.56 7.74 -7.44
C THR A 71 19.00 6.29 -7.68
N ALA A 72 18.30 5.32 -7.10
CA ALA A 72 18.58 3.90 -7.31
C ALA A 72 18.18 3.48 -8.73
N THR A 73 18.96 2.58 -9.34
CA THR A 73 18.63 2.08 -10.66
C THR A 73 17.41 1.15 -10.60
N THR A 74 16.68 1.06 -11.72
CA THR A 74 15.56 0.12 -11.88
C THR A 74 15.99 -1.33 -11.62
N SER A 75 17.16 -1.72 -12.09
CA SER A 75 17.74 -3.04 -11.84
C SER A 75 18.01 -3.30 -10.36
N ALA A 76 18.55 -2.32 -9.63
CA ALA A 76 18.78 -2.45 -8.19
C ALA A 76 17.47 -2.64 -7.43
N PHE A 77 16.40 -1.92 -7.82
CA PHE A 77 15.07 -2.11 -7.25
C PHE A 77 14.53 -3.52 -7.51
N VAL A 78 14.54 -3.98 -8.77
CA VAL A 78 14.06 -5.34 -9.11
C VAL A 78 14.83 -6.41 -8.34
N GLN A 79 16.14 -6.25 -8.18
CA GLN A 79 16.96 -7.16 -7.39
C GLN A 79 16.61 -7.16 -5.89
N GLN A 80 16.30 -6.00 -5.28
CA GLN A 80 15.84 -5.99 -3.89
C GLN A 80 14.42 -6.56 -3.76
N ARG A 81 13.50 -6.18 -4.65
CA ARG A 81 12.13 -6.74 -4.69
C ARG A 81 12.17 -8.26 -4.75
N ASN A 82 13.03 -8.84 -5.58
CA ASN A 82 13.13 -10.30 -5.75
C ASN A 82 13.53 -11.06 -4.48
N LYS A 83 14.00 -10.38 -3.44
CA LYS A 83 14.33 -10.99 -2.13
C LYS A 83 13.13 -11.08 -1.20
N ILE A 84 12.10 -10.27 -1.44
CA ILE A 84 10.88 -10.25 -0.64
C ILE A 84 10.01 -11.42 -1.08
N LEU A 85 9.44 -12.14 -0.12
CA LEU A 85 8.49 -13.22 -0.36
C LEU A 85 7.10 -12.65 -0.66
N PRO A 86 6.30 -13.28 -1.52
CA PRO A 86 4.90 -12.87 -1.75
C PRO A 86 4.08 -12.79 -0.45
N SER A 87 4.38 -13.68 0.51
CA SER A 87 3.75 -13.70 1.84
C SER A 87 3.90 -12.40 2.63
N ALA A 88 4.91 -11.57 2.32
CA ALA A 88 5.09 -10.27 2.95
C ALA A 88 3.94 -9.31 2.60
N VAL A 89 3.56 -9.27 1.32
CA VAL A 89 2.48 -8.40 0.84
C VAL A 89 1.12 -8.93 1.31
N GLU A 90 0.95 -10.26 1.29
CA GLU A 90 -0.22 -10.92 1.86
C GLU A 90 -0.41 -10.59 3.35
N PHE A 91 0.65 -10.75 4.15
CA PHE A 91 0.63 -10.40 5.57
C PHE A 91 0.27 -8.93 5.78
N LEU A 92 0.89 -8.02 5.02
CA LEU A 92 0.62 -6.59 5.11
C LEU A 92 -0.86 -6.29 4.87
N PHE A 93 -1.45 -6.86 3.81
CA PHE A 93 -2.86 -6.63 3.50
C PHE A 93 -3.79 -7.23 4.52
N HIS A 94 -3.51 -8.44 5.04
CA HIS A 94 -4.31 -9.01 6.12
C HIS A 94 -4.22 -8.19 7.40
N ALA A 95 -3.01 -7.83 7.84
CA ALA A 95 -2.81 -7.02 9.05
C ALA A 95 -3.48 -5.65 8.93
N PHE A 96 -3.34 -4.98 7.78
CA PHE A 96 -3.99 -3.70 7.52
C PHE A 96 -5.53 -3.83 7.47
N THR A 97 -6.05 -4.89 6.86
CA THR A 97 -7.51 -5.10 6.77
C THR A 97 -8.11 -5.45 8.13
N GLN A 98 -7.34 -6.10 9.01
CA GLN A 98 -7.73 -6.47 10.37
C GLN A 98 -7.62 -5.32 11.37
N SER A 99 -6.72 -4.34 11.16
CA SER A 99 -6.65 -3.16 12.04
C SER A 99 -7.91 -2.28 11.94
N TYR A 100 -8.75 -2.50 10.92
CA TYR A 100 -10.04 -1.85 10.75
C TYR A 100 -11.18 -2.87 10.78
N THR A 101 -11.72 -3.10 11.97
CA THR A 101 -12.90 -3.94 12.22
C THR A 101 -14.21 -3.15 12.27
N ALA A 102 -14.15 -1.83 12.41
CA ALA A 102 -15.33 -0.96 12.48
C ALA A 102 -15.91 -0.60 11.10
N ILE A 103 -15.97 -1.55 10.17
CA ILE A 103 -16.66 -1.36 8.89
C ILE A 103 -18.13 -1.67 9.12
N LYS A 104 -19.03 -0.77 8.71
CA LYS A 104 -20.47 -1.02 8.80
C LYS A 104 -20.80 -2.26 7.98
N ASP A 105 -21.28 -3.30 8.65
CA ASP A 105 -21.81 -4.46 7.96
C ASP A 105 -23.09 -4.08 7.21
N TYR A 106 -23.16 -4.44 5.94
CA TYR A 106 -24.41 -4.38 5.20
C TYR A 106 -25.15 -5.70 5.43
N ARG A 107 -26.21 -5.66 6.24
CA ARG A 107 -27.01 -6.84 6.59
C ARG A 107 -26.18 -8.00 7.17
N GLY A 108 -25.16 -7.68 7.98
CA GLY A 108 -24.25 -8.68 8.57
C GLY A 108 -23.11 -9.14 7.65
N TYR A 109 -22.96 -8.53 6.47
CA TYR A 109 -21.85 -8.80 5.55
C TYR A 109 -20.88 -7.62 5.45
N ARG A 110 -19.58 -7.92 5.48
CA ARG A 110 -18.51 -6.96 5.15
C ARG A 110 -18.46 -6.77 3.63
N LEU A 111 -18.83 -5.58 3.16
CA LEU A 111 -18.71 -5.23 1.74
C LEU A 111 -17.24 -4.95 1.39
N LEU A 112 -16.71 -5.69 0.42
CA LEU A 112 -15.39 -5.47 -0.16
C LEU A 112 -15.58 -5.11 -1.64
N ALA A 113 -15.30 -3.87 -2.03
CA ALA A 113 -15.22 -3.51 -3.44
C ALA A 113 -13.83 -3.95 -3.95
N VAL A 114 -13.80 -4.95 -4.82
CA VAL A 114 -12.53 -5.56 -5.30
C VAL A 114 -12.05 -4.95 -6.62
N ASP A 115 -12.93 -4.32 -7.39
CA ASP A 115 -12.59 -3.60 -8.62
C ASP A 115 -13.76 -2.68 -8.99
N GLY A 116 -13.50 -1.38 -9.20
CA GLY A 116 -14.34 -0.38 -9.90
C GLY A 116 -15.85 -0.32 -9.67
N SER A 117 -16.38 -1.09 -8.72
CA SER A 117 -17.80 -1.41 -8.64
C SER A 117 -18.48 -0.34 -7.81
N ASP A 118 -19.18 0.56 -8.49
CA ASP A 118 -20.08 1.50 -7.85
C ASP A 118 -21.34 0.79 -7.39
N LEU A 119 -21.64 0.89 -6.09
CA LEU A 119 -22.89 0.39 -5.55
C LEU A 119 -23.94 1.48 -5.74
N HIS A 120 -24.88 1.28 -6.67
CA HIS A 120 -25.97 2.21 -6.87
C HIS A 120 -26.93 2.13 -5.67
N ILE A 121 -26.81 3.06 -4.74
CA ILE A 121 -27.73 3.18 -3.61
C ILE A 121 -29.07 3.69 -4.16
N ALA A 122 -30.18 3.06 -3.77
CA ALA A 122 -31.50 3.51 -4.16
C ALA A 122 -31.72 4.97 -3.75
N THR A 123 -32.20 5.79 -4.69
CA THR A 123 -32.49 7.21 -4.45
C THR A 123 -33.55 7.35 -3.36
N ASP A 124 -33.14 7.76 -2.16
CA ASP A 124 -34.05 8.15 -1.09
C ASP A 124 -34.63 9.54 -1.42
N PRO A 125 -35.96 9.66 -1.65
CA PRO A 125 -36.60 10.95 -1.93
C PRO A 125 -36.44 11.97 -0.80
N ALA A 126 -36.16 11.55 0.43
CA ALA A 126 -35.95 12.42 1.58
C ALA A 126 -34.50 12.94 1.70
N HIS A 127 -33.55 12.38 0.93
CA HIS A 127 -32.14 12.76 1.02
C HIS A 127 -31.80 13.91 0.05
N THR A 128 -31.60 15.13 0.57
CA THR A 128 -31.44 16.35 -0.22
C THR A 128 -30.08 16.48 -0.93
N ARG A 129 -29.10 15.61 -0.65
CA ARG A 129 -27.80 15.63 -1.34
C ARG A 129 -27.83 14.70 -2.55
N ARG A 130 -28.17 15.27 -3.71
CA ARG A 130 -27.95 14.62 -5.01
C ARG A 130 -26.45 14.55 -5.27
N TRP A 131 -25.90 13.35 -5.36
CA TRP A 131 -24.57 13.13 -5.89
C TRP A 131 -24.66 13.26 -7.42
N THR A 132 -24.13 14.33 -7.99
CA THR A 132 -23.99 14.48 -9.44
C THR A 132 -22.62 13.92 -9.83
N PRO A 133 -22.54 12.86 -10.66
CA PRO A 133 -21.28 12.48 -11.27
C PRO A 133 -20.84 13.65 -12.16
N ALA A 134 -19.61 14.14 -11.97
CA ALA A 134 -19.00 15.05 -12.92
C ALA A 134 -18.92 14.32 -14.27
N GLN A 135 -19.56 14.90 -15.29
CA GLN A 135 -19.44 14.44 -16.67
C GLN A 135 -18.00 14.71 -17.14
N CYS A 136 -17.39 13.69 -17.74
CA CYS A 136 -16.09 13.77 -18.41
C CYS A 136 -16.07 14.81 -19.53
#